data_AF-A0A1R4GS66-F1
#
_entry.id   AF-A0A1R4GS66-F1
#
_cell.length_a   1.000
_cell.length_b   1.000
_cell.length_c   1.000
_cell.angle_alpha   90.00
_cell.angle_beta   90.00
_cell.angle_gamma   90.00
#
_symmetry.space_group_name_H-M   'P 1'
#
loop_
_entity.id
_entity.type
_entity.pdbx_description
1 polymer ?
#
loop_
_entity_poly.entity_id
_entity_poly.type
_entity_poly.pdbx_seq_one_letter_code
_entity_poly.pdbx_strand_id
1 'polypeptide(L)'
;MAGQAAQVADAVTRSFVGQTVAEMEKTLILDTLSHCLGNRTHAATILGISIRTLRNKLNEYADAGTPIPAPQSGVAAAYGAAG
;
A
#
# COMPACT_ATOMS: atom_id res chain seq x y z
N MET A 1 -17.10 -8.16 25.41
CA MET A 1 -16.74 -7.81 24.02
C MET A 1 -15.83 -6.58 23.93
N ALA A 2 -16.07 -5.48 24.66
CA ALA A 2 -15.22 -4.28 24.60
C ALA A 2 -13.74 -4.50 24.98
N GLY A 3 -13.46 -5.33 25.99
CA GLY A 3 -12.07 -5.66 26.37
C GLY A 3 -11.31 -6.42 25.28
N GLN A 4 -11.98 -7.31 24.54
CA GLN A 4 -11.37 -8.08 23.47
C GLN A 4 -10.90 -7.18 22.31
N ALA A 5 -11.73 -6.21 21.92
CA ALA A 5 -11.42 -5.28 20.83
C ALA A 5 -10.18 -4.42 21.16
N ALA A 6 -10.07 -3.96 22.40
CA ALA A 6 -8.91 -3.19 22.85
C ALA A 6 -7.61 -4.03 22.82
N GLN A 7 -7.67 -5.29 23.25
CA GLN A 7 -6.52 -6.19 23.21
C GLN A 7 -6.05 -6.49 21.78
N VAL A 8 -6.98 -6.65 20.83
CA VAL A 8 -6.64 -6.86 19.41
C VAL A 8 -5.94 -5.63 18.84
N ALA A 9 -6.43 -4.42 19.12
CA ALA A 9 -5.81 -3.18 18.65
C ALA A 9 -4.38 -3.00 19.20
N ASP A 10 -4.14 -3.32 20.48
CA ASP A 10 -2.79 -3.27 21.08
C ASP A 10 -1.84 -4.28 20.42
N ALA A 11 -2.31 -5.51 20.16
CA ALA A 11 -1.52 -6.53 19.48
C ALA A 11 -1.16 -6.14 18.04
N VAL A 12 -2.10 -5.55 17.28
CA VAL A 12 -1.84 -5.03 15.93
C VAL A 12 -0.78 -3.91 15.99
N THR A 13 -0.92 -2.97 16.91
CA THR A 13 0.02 -1.85 17.04
C THR A 13 1.44 -2.33 17.39
N ARG A 14 1.55 -3.31 18.29
CA ARG A 14 2.83 -3.93 18.65
C ARG A 14 3.47 -4.72 17.51
N SER A 15 2.69 -5.24 16.57
CA SER A 15 3.20 -5.99 15.41
C SER A 15 4.02 -5.12 14.45
N PHE A 16 3.89 -3.79 14.53
CA PHE A 16 4.71 -2.86 13.76
C PHE A 16 6.05 -2.53 14.43
N VAL A 17 6.26 -2.89 15.71
CA VAL A 17 7.51 -2.59 16.43
C VAL A 17 8.66 -3.40 15.83
N GLY A 18 9.73 -2.71 15.42
CA GLY A 18 10.88 -3.32 14.77
C GLY A 18 10.82 -3.32 13.24
N GLN A 19 9.68 -2.94 12.64
CA GLN A 19 9.62 -2.65 11.21
C GLN A 19 10.23 -1.28 10.89
N THR A 20 10.83 -1.15 9.72
CA THR A 20 11.29 0.16 9.26
C THR A 20 10.09 1.00 8.82
N VAL A 21 10.25 2.33 8.86
CA VAL A 21 9.24 3.24 8.33
C VAL A 21 8.97 2.97 6.85
N ALA A 22 10.00 2.57 6.09
CA ALA A 22 9.86 2.24 4.68
C ALA A 22 8.94 1.03 4.43
N GLU A 23 9.07 -0.03 5.24
CA GLU A 23 8.20 -1.23 5.11
C GLU A 23 6.75 -0.93 5.50
N MET A 24 6.55 -0.14 6.57
CA MET A 24 5.22 0.32 6.98
C MET A 24 4.60 1.23 5.91
N GLU A 25 5.35 2.18 5.39
CA GLU A 25 4.94 3.09 4.31
C GLU A 25 4.54 2.31 3.07
N LYS A 26 5.36 1.34 2.65
CA LYS A 26 5.11 0.47 1.50
C LYS A 26 3.79 -0.29 1.65
N THR A 27 3.59 -0.94 2.80
CA THR A 27 2.36 -1.69 3.08
C THR A 27 1.14 -0.77 3.03
N LEU A 28 1.22 0.40 3.69
CA LEU A 28 0.13 1.37 3.71
C LEU A 28 -0.21 1.91 2.30
N ILE A 29 0.80 2.17 1.47
CA ILE A 29 0.63 2.61 0.09
C ILE A 29 -0.10 1.54 -0.74
N LEU A 30 0.32 0.28 -0.64
CA LEU A 30 -0.25 -0.82 -1.42
C LEU A 30 -1.69 -1.14 -0.98
N ASP A 31 -1.97 -1.13 0.32
CA ASP A 31 -3.31 -1.34 0.86
C ASP A 31 -4.26 -0.22 0.43
N THR A 32 -3.79 1.03 0.49
CA THR A 32 -4.60 2.18 0.05
C THR A 32 -4.85 2.12 -1.46
N LEU A 33 -3.88 1.72 -2.27
CA LEU A 33 -4.08 1.52 -3.71
C LEU A 33 -5.10 0.42 -4.01
N SER A 34 -5.04 -0.68 -3.26
CA SER A 34 -5.98 -1.78 -3.39
C SER A 34 -7.40 -1.33 -3.01
N HIS A 35 -7.54 -0.58 -1.92
CA HIS A 35 -8.79 0.05 -1.50
C HIS A 35 -9.32 1.06 -2.53
N CYS A 36 -8.43 1.70 -3.29
CA CYS A 36 -8.77 2.62 -4.37
C CYS A 36 -8.87 1.97 -5.76
N LEU A 37 -8.85 0.63 -5.86
CA LEU A 37 -8.92 -0.11 -7.11
C LEU A 37 -7.87 0.33 -8.15
N GLY A 38 -6.65 0.67 -7.69
CA GLY A 38 -5.57 1.13 -8.56
C GLY A 38 -5.65 2.61 -8.97
N ASN A 39 -6.58 3.39 -8.42
CA ASN A 39 -6.65 4.84 -8.61
C ASN A 39 -5.53 5.56 -7.85
N ARG A 40 -4.39 5.76 -8.53
CA ARG A 40 -3.21 6.42 -7.96
C ARG A 40 -3.50 7.86 -7.50
N THR A 41 -4.34 8.61 -8.23
CA THR A 41 -4.67 9.99 -7.84
C THR A 41 -5.44 10.02 -6.54
N HIS A 42 -6.44 9.15 -6.39
CA HIS A 42 -7.24 9.10 -5.17
C HIS A 42 -6.45 8.54 -3.98
N ALA A 43 -5.62 7.51 -4.20
CA ALA A 43 -4.74 6.98 -3.17
C ALA A 43 -3.75 8.04 -2.66
N ALA A 44 -3.15 8.85 -3.54
CA ALA A 44 -2.26 9.94 -3.15
C ALA A 44 -2.97 10.98 -2.26
N THR A 45 -4.21 11.33 -2.60
CA THR A 45 -5.04 12.24 -1.79
C THR A 45 -5.34 11.67 -0.40
N ILE A 46 -5.69 10.37 -0.30
CA ILE A 46 -5.96 9.71 0.99
C ILE A 46 -4.70 9.66 1.86
N LEU A 47 -3.56 9.34 1.25
CA LEU A 47 -2.26 9.27 1.93
C LEU A 47 -1.70 10.65 2.29
N GLY A 48 -2.26 11.73 1.74
CA GLY A 48 -1.79 13.11 1.98
C GLY A 48 -0.45 13.43 1.32
N ILE A 49 -0.08 12.72 0.25
CA ILE A 49 1.16 12.96 -0.50
C ILE A 49 0.87 13.40 -1.93
N SER A 50 1.88 14.01 -2.58
CA SER A 50 1.73 14.36 -4.00
C SER A 50 1.65 13.11 -4.88
N ILE A 51 0.90 13.19 -5.98
CA ILE A 51 0.85 12.12 -6.99
C ILE A 51 2.25 11.79 -7.56
N ARG A 52 3.16 12.77 -7.58
CA ARG A 52 4.56 12.55 -7.99
C ARG A 52 5.29 11.67 -6.99
N THR A 53 5.17 11.97 -5.70
CA THR A 53 5.75 11.17 -4.61
C THR A 53 5.22 9.73 -4.66
N LEU A 54 3.91 9.56 -4.83
CA LEU A 54 3.31 8.24 -4.94
C LEU A 54 3.89 7.47 -6.15
N ARG A 55 3.98 8.10 -7.32
CA ARG A 55 4.56 7.46 -8.51
C ARG A 55 6.03 7.07 -8.32
N ASN A 56 6.83 7.93 -7.69
CA ASN A 56 8.23 7.62 -7.40
C ASN A 56 8.36 6.40 -6.49
N LYS A 57 7.58 6.35 -5.40
CA LYS A 57 7.53 5.21 -4.49
C LYS A 57 7.12 3.92 -5.20
N LEU A 58 6.11 3.98 -6.07
CA LEU A 58 5.71 2.81 -6.86
C LEU A 58 6.80 2.36 -7.83
N ASN A 59 7.55 3.28 -8.45
CA ASN A 59 8.68 2.89 -9.29
C ASN A 59 9.78 2.21 -8.46
N GLU A 60 10.14 2.77 -7.30
CA GLU A 60 11.10 2.16 -6.37
C GLU A 60 10.68 0.75 -5.94
N TYR A 61 9.38 0.54 -5.66
CA TYR A 61 8.86 -0.77 -5.30
C TYR A 61 8.90 -1.76 -6.47
N ALA A 62 8.63 -1.29 -7.69
CA ALA A 62 8.70 -2.12 -8.90
C ALA A 62 10.14 -2.55 -9.18
N ASP A 63 11.10 -1.62 -9.05
CA ASP A 63 12.53 -1.89 -9.19
C ASP A 63 13.03 -2.88 -8.14
N ALA A 64 12.45 -2.84 -6.93
CA ALA A 64 12.69 -3.81 -5.86
C ALA A 64 11.94 -5.16 -6.05
N GLY A 65 11.25 -5.37 -7.16
CA GLY A 65 10.52 -6.61 -7.46
C GLY A 65 9.21 -6.80 -6.69
N THR A 66 8.67 -5.72 -6.10
CA THR A 66 7.39 -5.79 -5.38
C THR A 66 6.24 -5.85 -6.36
N PRO A 67 5.25 -6.74 -6.18
CA PRO A 67 4.04 -6.74 -6.99
C PRO A 67 3.21 -5.49 -6.69
N ILE A 68 2.97 -4.66 -7.71
CA ILE A 68 2.17 -3.45 -7.59
C ILE A 68 0.86 -3.63 -8.34
N PRO A 69 -0.29 -3.30 -7.72
CA PRO A 69 -1.57 -3.35 -8.42
C PRO A 69 -1.56 -2.44 -9.67
N ALA A 70 -2.13 -2.95 -10.76
CA ALA A 70 -2.18 -2.24 -12.02
C ALA A 70 -2.88 -0.88 -11.85
N PRO A 71 -2.41 0.18 -12.53
CA PRO A 71 -3.11 1.45 -12.52
C PRO A 71 -4.51 1.26 -13.11
N GLN A 72 -5.50 1.98 -12.56
CA GLN A 72 -6.74 2.16 -13.29
C GLN A 72 -6.40 2.87 -14.62
N SER A 73 -6.41 2.14 -15.71
CA SER A 73 -6.48 2.65 -17.07
C SER A 73 -7.39 1.68 -17.78
N GLY A 74 -8.33 2.19 -18.57
CA GLY A 74 -9.42 1.43 -19.18
C GLY A 74 -9.00 0.37 -20.21
N VAL A 75 -7.81 -0.20 -20.09
CA VAL A 75 -7.31 -1.33 -20.87
C VAL A 75 -6.51 -2.24 -19.95
N ALA A 76 -6.99 -3.48 -19.87
CA ALA A 76 -6.46 -4.55 -19.04
C ALA A 76 -4.97 -4.79 -19.27
N ALA A 77 -4.21 -4.84 -18.18
CA ALA A 77 -2.96 -5.59 -18.10
C ALA A 77 -3.06 -6.48 -16.87
N ALA A 78 -3.73 -7.61 -17.08
CA ALA A 78 -3.68 -8.75 -16.19
C ALA A 78 -2.25 -9.30 -16.14
N TYR A 79 -1.90 -9.80 -14.95
CA TYR A 79 -0.84 -10.79 -14.73
C TYR A 79 0.62 -10.29 -14.77
N GLY A 80 1.12 -9.93 -13.58
CA GLY A 80 2.53 -10.15 -13.26
C GLY A 80 2.76 -11.66 -13.22
N ALA A 81 3.42 -12.15 -14.26
CA ALA A 81 3.79 -13.54 -14.47
C ALA A 81 4.49 -14.12 -13.23
N ALA A 82 4.05 -15.32 -12.86
CA ALA A 82 4.87 -16.25 -12.10
C ALA A 82 6.23 -16.42 -12.80
N GLY A 83 7.30 -16.29 -12.04
CA GLY A 83 8.69 -16.58 -12.38
C GLY A 83 9.44 -16.91 -11.11
#